data_AF-A0A1W1BQ64-F1
#
_entry.id   AF-A0A1W1BQ64-F1
#
_cell.length_a   1.000
_cell.length_b   1.000
_cell.length_c   1.000
_cell.angle_alpha   90.00
_cell.angle_beta   90.00
_cell.angle_gamma   90.00
#
_symmetry.space_group_name_H-M   'P 1'
#
loop_
_entity.id
_entity.type
_entity.pdbx_description
1 polymer ?
#
loop_
_entity_poly.entity_id
_entity_poly.type
_entity_poly.pdbx_seq_one_letter_code
_entity_poly.pdbx_strand_id
1 'polypeptide(L)'
;MSQKRAIFTICLATVMLGFVGCKKKDPSYKPHRYVEPYKPVDTFGKSENFRLGVYDGCLTADGKYTKNHNSFNTNLDYYNGWFAGRRNCEGRPAKYRMYTPS
;
A
#
# COMPACT_ATOMS: atom_id res chain seq x y z
N MET A 1 -1.74 21.87 -68.38
CA MET A 1 -1.42 22.68 -67.17
C MET A 1 -0.76 21.78 -66.14
N SER A 2 0.35 22.24 -65.58
CA SER A 2 1.43 21.45 -64.98
C SER A 2 1.12 20.99 -63.55
N GLN A 3 0.99 19.67 -63.39
CA GLN A 3 0.73 18.93 -62.14
C GLN A 3 2.00 18.77 -61.29
N LYS A 4 2.75 19.85 -61.06
CA LYS A 4 4.02 19.83 -60.30
C LYS A 4 4.24 21.14 -59.55
N ARG A 5 3.29 21.55 -58.72
CA ARG A 5 3.48 22.58 -57.69
C ARG A 5 2.77 22.10 -56.44
N ALA A 6 3.45 21.22 -55.70
CA ALA A 6 4.04 21.65 -54.43
C ALA A 6 2.90 21.77 -53.39
N ILE A 7 2.32 20.70 -52.85
CA ILE A 7 2.94 19.62 -52.05
C ILE A 7 3.89 20.13 -50.94
N PHE A 8 4.39 21.37 -51.01
CA PHE A 8 5.32 21.95 -50.03
C PHE A 8 4.63 22.61 -48.84
N THR A 9 3.32 22.83 -48.88
CA THR A 9 2.62 23.66 -47.89
C THR A 9 1.71 22.88 -46.94
N ILE A 10 1.90 21.55 -46.81
CA ILE A 10 1.08 20.72 -45.91
C ILE A 10 1.94 19.90 -44.93
N CYS A 11 3.25 20.14 -44.85
CA CYS A 11 4.13 19.44 -43.90
C CYS A 11 4.38 20.20 -42.58
N LEU A 12 3.99 21.47 -42.45
CA LEU A 12 4.34 22.27 -41.28
C LEU A 12 3.27 22.35 -40.18
N ALA A 13 2.08 21.79 -40.39
CA ALA A 13 0.95 21.95 -39.46
C ALA A 13 0.70 20.75 -38.53
N THR A 14 1.46 19.65 -38.63
CA THR A 14 1.21 18.42 -37.86
C THR A 14 2.09 18.24 -36.62
N VAL A 15 2.96 19.22 -36.30
CA VAL A 15 3.88 19.14 -35.14
C VAL A 15 3.23 19.61 -33.82
N MET A 16 1.97 20.09 -33.83
CA MET A 16 1.33 20.70 -32.66
C MET A 16 0.25 19.85 -31.96
N LEU A 17 0.19 18.54 -32.19
CA LEU A 17 -0.71 17.64 -31.44
C LEU A 17 0.04 16.70 -30.47
N GLY A 18 1.28 17.05 -30.15
CA GLY A 18 2.11 16.35 -29.18
C GLY A 18 1.94 16.87 -27.76
N PHE A 19 0.80 16.64 -27.11
CA PHE A 19 0.72 16.54 -25.66
C PHE A 19 -0.41 15.58 -25.27
N VAL A 20 -0.18 14.28 -25.50
CA VAL A 20 -0.87 13.26 -24.72
C VAL A 20 -0.36 13.41 -23.29
N GLY A 21 -1.02 14.28 -22.52
CA GLY A 21 -0.72 14.47 -21.11
C GLY A 21 -0.92 13.13 -20.40
N CYS A 22 0.18 12.52 -19.96
CA CYS A 22 0.14 11.47 -18.95
C CYS A 22 -0.50 12.08 -17.71
N LYS A 23 -1.82 11.92 -17.54
CA LYS A 23 -2.44 12.09 -16.24
C LYS A 23 -1.81 11.02 -15.36
N LYS A 24 -0.90 11.43 -14.46
CA LYS A 24 -0.48 10.58 -13.35
C LYS A 24 -1.78 10.14 -12.69
N LYS A 25 -2.09 8.85 -12.78
CA LYS A 25 -3.16 8.26 -12.00
C LYS A 25 -2.68 8.46 -10.57
N ASP A 26 -3.27 9.43 -9.86
CA ASP A 26 -3.12 9.46 -8.41
C ASP A 26 -3.40 8.03 -7.95
N PRO A 27 -2.54 7.42 -7.10
CA PRO A 27 -2.82 6.11 -6.58
C PRO A 27 -4.23 6.18 -6.01
N SER A 28 -5.15 5.46 -6.66
CA SER A 28 -6.56 5.46 -6.32
C SER A 28 -6.64 5.13 -4.85
N TYR A 29 -6.81 6.17 -4.04
CA TYR A 29 -7.07 6.05 -2.63
C TYR A 29 -8.41 5.34 -2.56
N LYS A 30 -8.36 4.02 -2.45
CA LYS A 30 -9.54 3.25 -2.10
C LYS A 30 -9.84 3.67 -0.67
N PRO A 31 -10.92 4.43 -0.41
CA PRO A 31 -11.32 4.68 0.96
C PRO A 31 -11.49 3.33 1.61
N HIS A 32 -10.73 3.13 2.68
CA HIS A 32 -10.70 1.92 3.47
C HIS A 32 -12.14 1.54 3.76
N ARG A 33 -12.51 0.36 3.27
CA ARG A 33 -13.76 -0.31 3.57
C ARG A 33 -13.85 -0.38 5.10
N TYR A 34 -14.63 0.52 5.69
CA TYR A 34 -14.87 0.67 7.13
C TYR A 34 -13.65 0.36 8.02
N VAL A 35 -12.78 1.35 8.25
CA VAL A 35 -11.98 1.31 9.49
C VAL A 35 -12.96 1.53 10.64
N GLU A 36 -13.30 0.46 11.34
CA GLU A 36 -13.75 0.59 12.72
C GLU A 36 -12.82 1.57 13.46
N PRO A 37 -13.34 2.34 14.44
CA PRO A 37 -12.50 3.17 15.27
C PRO A 37 -11.35 2.33 15.82
N TYR A 38 -10.12 2.77 15.54
CA TYR A 38 -8.91 2.05 15.94
C TYR A 38 -8.99 1.64 17.41
N LYS A 39 -8.90 0.34 17.64
CA LYS A 39 -8.69 -0.22 18.98
C LYS A 39 -7.34 -0.89 18.98
N PRO A 40 -6.40 -0.47 19.86
CA PRO A 40 -5.17 -1.21 20.08
C PRO A 40 -5.49 -2.68 20.34
N VAL A 41 -4.66 -3.59 19.79
CA VAL A 41 -4.78 -5.00 20.13
C VAL A 41 -4.51 -5.13 21.62
N ASP A 42 -5.45 -5.72 22.36
CA ASP A 42 -5.25 -6.00 23.78
C ASP A 42 -4.17 -7.08 23.95
N THR A 43 -3.06 -6.69 24.53
CA THR A 43 -1.91 -7.55 24.81
C THR A 43 -1.78 -7.91 26.29
N PHE A 44 -2.70 -7.44 27.15
CA PHE A 44 -2.64 -7.72 28.57
C PHE A 44 -2.85 -9.23 28.82
N GLY A 45 -1.94 -9.83 29.60
CA GLY A 45 -1.94 -11.27 29.87
C GLY A 45 -1.64 -12.16 28.66
N LYS A 46 -1.24 -11.60 27.51
CA LYS A 46 -0.83 -12.37 26.33
C LYS A 46 0.65 -12.76 26.42
N SER A 47 0.99 -13.87 25.77
CA SER A 47 2.37 -14.33 25.70
C SER A 47 3.27 -13.37 24.91
N GLU A 48 4.57 -13.46 25.14
CA GLU A 48 5.57 -12.70 24.37
C GLU A 48 5.47 -13.01 22.88
N ASN A 49 5.24 -14.27 22.51
CA ASN A 49 5.06 -14.68 21.12
C ASN A 49 3.85 -14.00 20.47
N PHE A 50 2.74 -13.86 21.20
CA PHE A 50 1.58 -13.12 20.70
C PHE A 50 1.92 -11.65 20.45
N ARG A 51 2.62 -11.00 21.39
CA ARG A 51 3.04 -9.59 21.26
C ARG A 51 3.98 -9.38 20.08
N LEU A 52 4.97 -10.27 19.90
CA LEU A 52 5.86 -10.28 18.75
C LEU A 52 5.10 -10.48 17.44
N GLY A 53 4.13 -11.40 17.42
CA GLY A 53 3.23 -11.59 16.30
C GLY A 53 2.49 -10.30 15.96
N VAL A 54 1.87 -9.64 16.95
CA VAL A 54 1.14 -8.38 16.75
C VAL A 54 2.04 -7.31 16.12
N TYR A 55 3.26 -7.17 16.62
CA TYR A 55 4.23 -6.23 16.07
C TYR A 55 4.58 -6.55 14.60
N ASP A 56 4.96 -7.79 14.32
CA ASP A 56 5.35 -8.21 12.96
C ASP A 56 4.21 -8.17 11.95
N GLY A 57 3.01 -8.51 12.40
CA GLY A 57 1.79 -8.40 11.62
C GLY A 57 1.53 -6.95 11.20
N CYS A 58 1.68 -6.03 12.14
CA CYS A 58 1.49 -4.60 11.88
C CYS A 58 2.55 -4.05 10.90
N LEU A 59 3.84 -4.34 11.11
CA LEU A 59 4.89 -3.96 10.17
C LEU A 59 4.62 -4.48 8.76
N THR A 60 4.09 -5.70 8.67
CA THR A 60 3.71 -6.30 7.38
C THR A 60 2.57 -5.53 6.72
N ALA A 61 1.56 -5.10 7.48
CA ALA A 61 0.47 -4.26 6.97
C ALA A 61 0.98 -2.90 6.48
N ASP A 62 2.06 -2.39 7.09
CA ASP A 62 2.72 -1.14 6.72
C ASP A 62 3.62 -1.26 5.49
N GLY A 63 3.74 -2.48 4.92
CA GLY A 63 4.53 -2.78 3.73
C GLY A 63 5.92 -3.35 4.02
N LYS A 64 6.32 -3.47 5.30
CA LYS A 64 7.57 -4.12 5.71
C LYS A 64 7.27 -5.55 6.15
N TYR A 65 7.38 -6.51 5.24
CA TYR A 65 7.11 -7.91 5.56
C TYR A 65 8.12 -8.45 6.60
N THR A 66 7.68 -8.66 7.84
CA THR A 66 8.54 -9.13 8.96
C THR A 66 8.07 -10.44 9.60
N LYS A 67 7.29 -11.26 8.87
CA LYS A 67 6.83 -12.56 9.39
C LYS A 67 7.99 -13.51 9.67
N ASN A 68 8.20 -13.88 10.93
CA ASN A 68 9.09 -14.97 11.32
C ASN A 68 8.49 -16.31 10.88
N HIS A 69 9.11 -16.95 9.88
CA HIS A 69 8.58 -18.16 9.27
C HIS A 69 8.48 -19.33 10.27
N ASN A 70 9.50 -19.53 11.10
CA ASN A 70 9.51 -20.62 12.06
C ASN A 70 8.43 -20.43 13.12
N SER A 71 8.38 -19.26 13.76
CA SER A 71 7.36 -18.96 14.78
C SER A 71 5.96 -19.01 14.20
N PHE A 72 5.76 -18.57 12.96
CA PHE A 72 4.46 -18.63 12.29
C PHE A 72 3.93 -20.05 12.10
N ASN A 73 4.82 -21.02 11.89
CA ASN A 73 4.43 -22.41 11.66
C ASN A 73 4.40 -23.26 12.94
N THR A 74 5.14 -22.87 13.98
CA THR A 74 5.35 -23.69 15.18
C THR A 74 4.70 -23.12 16.44
N ASN A 75 4.35 -21.82 16.45
CA ASN A 75 3.83 -21.14 17.62
C ASN A 75 2.47 -20.51 17.32
N LEU A 76 1.41 -21.09 17.90
CA LEU A 76 0.03 -20.64 17.69
C LEU A 76 -0.20 -19.21 18.18
N ASP A 77 0.46 -18.80 19.26
CA ASP A 77 0.33 -17.44 19.78
C ASP A 77 0.94 -16.41 18.83
N TYR A 78 2.12 -16.70 18.28
CA TYR A 78 2.74 -15.85 17.24
C TYR A 78 1.85 -15.76 16.01
N TYR A 79 1.33 -16.89 15.52
CA TYR A 79 0.41 -16.93 14.39
C TYR A 79 -0.81 -16.04 14.62
N ASN A 80 -1.47 -16.20 15.76
CA ASN A 80 -2.66 -15.41 16.12
C ASN A 80 -2.33 -13.93 16.28
N GLY A 81 -1.22 -13.62 16.95
CA GLY A 81 -0.72 -12.26 17.10
C GLY A 81 -0.46 -11.61 15.74
N TRP A 82 0.16 -12.33 14.81
CA TRP A 82 0.48 -11.83 13.47
C TRP A 82 -0.77 -11.41 12.69
N PHE A 83 -1.83 -12.22 12.72
CA PHE A 83 -3.09 -11.80 12.10
C PHE A 83 -3.77 -10.65 12.83
N ALA A 84 -3.75 -10.65 14.16
CA ALA A 84 -4.32 -9.57 14.96
C ALA A 84 -3.65 -8.22 14.65
N GLY A 85 -2.31 -8.20 14.65
CA GLY A 85 -1.53 -7.01 14.30
C GLY A 85 -1.75 -6.55 12.86
N ARG A 86 -1.72 -7.48 11.90
CA ARG A 86 -1.90 -7.16 10.49
C ARG A 86 -3.26 -6.52 10.21
N ARG A 87 -4.33 -7.14 10.71
CA ARG A 87 -5.69 -6.61 10.55
C ARG A 87 -5.84 -5.24 11.22
N ASN A 88 -5.23 -5.07 12.40
CA ASN A 88 -5.31 -3.82 13.14
C ASN A 88 -4.62 -2.66 12.43
N CYS A 89 -3.58 -2.92 11.64
CA CYS A 89 -2.79 -1.90 10.95
C CYS A 89 -3.11 -1.73 9.46
N GLU A 90 -3.89 -2.64 8.89
CA GLU A 90 -4.24 -2.61 7.47
C GLU A 90 -5.00 -1.33 7.08
N GLY A 91 -4.59 -0.70 5.98
CA GLY A 91 -5.22 0.51 5.47
C GLY A 91 -4.94 1.79 6.27
N ARG A 92 -4.07 1.75 7.29
CA ARG A 92 -3.77 2.94 8.09
C ARG A 92 -2.87 3.94 7.34
N PRO A 93 -3.19 5.25 7.40
CA PRO A 93 -2.32 6.29 6.87
C PRO A 93 -0.97 6.28 7.59
N ALA A 94 0.12 6.58 6.87
CA ALA A 94 1.49 6.58 7.41
C ALA A 94 1.64 7.36 8.71
N LYS A 95 0.93 8.48 8.86
CA LYS A 95 0.93 9.32 10.07
C LYS A 95 0.47 8.63 11.36
N TYR A 96 -0.29 7.52 11.27
CA TYR A 96 -0.80 6.80 12.44
C TYR A 96 -0.09 5.45 12.67
N ARG A 97 0.90 5.11 11.84
CA ARG A 97 1.66 3.85 11.93
C ARG A 97 2.76 3.87 12.99
N MET A 98 3.18 5.06 13.42
CA MET A 98 4.26 5.25 14.40
C MET A 98 3.84 4.97 15.86
N TYR A 99 2.55 4.66 16.10
CA TYR A 99 1.97 4.35 17.42
C TYR A 99 1.83 2.85 17.68
N THR A 100 2.67 2.00 17.10
CA THR A 100 2.79 0.62 17.57
C THR A 100 3.60 0.61 18.86
N PRO A 101 3.02 0.21 20.01
CA PRO A 101 3.79 0.07 21.23
C PRO A 101 4.85 -1.01 21.05
N SER A 102 6.07 -0.67 21.44
CA SER A 102 7.23 -1.56 21.57
C SER A 102 6.98 -2.64 22.62
#